data_AF-A0A8X6QT08-F1
#
_entry.id   AF-A0A8X6QT08-F1
#
_cell.length_a   1.000
_cell.length_b   1.000
_cell.length_c   1.000
_cell.angle_alpha   90.00
_cell.angle_beta   90.00
_cell.angle_gamma   90.00
#
_symmetry.space_group_name_H-M   'P 1'
#
loop_
_entity.id
_entity.type
_entity.pdbx_description
1 polymer ?
#
loop_
_entity_poly.entity_id
_entity_poly.type
_entity_poly.pdbx_seq_one_letter_code
_entity_poly.pdbx_strand_id
1 'polypeptide(L)'
;MHSMSLPANKLRELEVLGIASENEKEKEDFNLKDFNDKIKTLPDGRYEIELPWKLDSSNLPKADNFVEKAQLIMSKGCFNLRGWESNVECKHTSRNSGDTSVLGIIWNLDKDTLKCKIDFEILSYGTKINKRLILSTVQNLYDPIGVLTPTSLLPKHIIQDLWKSHFSWDEELPPSVVNRFSKWLNEMYLLKDVTLSRFMNFNETSELHVFVDACKGAYAACVFIRSEVGNESKVTLIRAKNRVAPLKL
;
A
#
# COMPACT_ATOMS: atom_id res chain seq x y z
N MET A 1 15.58 8.27 13.12
CA MET A 1 14.30 8.71 12.54
C MET A 1 14.47 10.08 11.91
N HIS A 2 14.51 10.14 10.58
CA HIS A 2 14.47 11.39 9.83
C HIS A 2 13.03 11.66 9.40
N SER A 3 12.57 12.91 9.51
CA SER A 3 11.24 13.34 9.10
C SER A 3 11.29 14.56 8.19
N MET A 4 10.31 14.64 7.30
CA MET A 4 10.15 15.70 6.31
C MET A 4 8.67 15.99 6.12
N SER A 5 8.31 17.27 6.11
CA SER A 5 6.93 17.76 5.98
C SER A 5 6.78 18.53 4.67
N LEU A 6 5.77 18.22 3.88
CA LEU A 6 5.48 18.88 2.60
C LEU A 6 4.00 19.30 2.51
N PRO A 7 3.66 20.48 1.98
CA PRO A 7 2.26 20.88 1.80
C PRO A 7 1.55 19.99 0.76
N ALA A 8 0.31 19.58 1.07
CA ALA A 8 -0.50 18.61 0.32
C ALA A 8 -1.50 19.25 -0.65
N ASN A 9 -1.49 20.59 -0.80
CA ASN A 9 -2.25 21.43 -1.76
C ASN A 9 -1.93 21.15 -3.25
N LYS A 10 -1.47 19.95 -3.50
CA LYS A 10 -0.64 19.53 -4.60
C LYS A 10 -1.06 18.11 -5.02
N LEU A 11 -1.54 17.27 -4.08
CA LEU A 11 -1.95 15.87 -4.26
C LEU A 11 -3.20 15.57 -5.12
N ARG A 12 -3.18 15.74 -6.45
CA ARG A 12 -4.30 15.28 -7.30
C ARG A 12 -3.89 14.68 -8.65
N GLU A 13 -3.82 13.35 -8.74
CA GLU A 13 -4.53 12.51 -9.75
C GLU A 13 -4.27 11.01 -9.50
N LEU A 14 -5.24 10.18 -9.88
CA LEU A 14 -5.15 8.71 -9.96
C LEU A 14 -4.48 8.34 -11.29
N GLU A 15 -3.40 7.57 -11.26
CA GLU A 15 -2.92 6.83 -12.43
C GLU A 15 -3.99 5.81 -12.85
N VAL A 16 -4.62 6.02 -14.00
CA VAL A 16 -5.42 4.99 -14.66
C VAL A 16 -4.47 4.13 -15.48
N LEU A 17 -4.50 2.84 -15.16
CA LEU A 17 -3.82 1.69 -15.75
C LEU A 17 -3.32 1.89 -17.19
N GLY A 18 -2.00 1.70 -17.34
CA GLY A 18 -1.24 1.86 -18.57
C GLY A 18 -1.77 1.08 -19.77
N ILE A 19 -2.02 1.84 -20.84
CA ILE A 19 -1.89 1.40 -22.23
C ILE A 19 -1.07 2.50 -22.91
N ALA A 20 0.21 2.23 -23.12
CA ALA A 20 1.17 3.21 -23.62
C ALA A 20 0.99 3.48 -25.13
N SER A 21 1.17 4.75 -25.51
CA SER A 21 1.40 5.20 -26.89
C SER A 21 2.78 5.87 -26.97
N GLU A 22 3.39 5.93 -28.16
CA GLU A 22 4.79 6.36 -28.39
C GLU A 22 5.17 7.75 -27.83
N ASN A 23 4.19 8.59 -27.46
CA ASN A 23 4.38 9.92 -26.86
C ASN A 23 4.78 9.93 -25.36
N GLU A 24 4.92 8.77 -24.70
CA GLU A 24 5.17 8.73 -23.23
C GLU A 24 6.64 8.77 -22.82
N LYS A 25 7.60 8.36 -23.67
CA LYS A 25 9.04 8.48 -23.33
C LYS A 25 9.45 9.93 -23.07
N GLU A 26 8.93 10.87 -23.86
CA GLU A 26 9.18 12.30 -23.67
C GLU A 26 8.54 12.85 -22.37
N LYS A 27 7.42 12.27 -21.93
CA LYS A 27 6.77 12.63 -20.66
C LYS A 27 7.47 12.06 -19.44
N GLU A 28 7.98 10.82 -19.50
CA GLU A 28 8.78 10.24 -18.41
C GLU A 28 10.08 11.02 -18.20
N ASP A 29 10.78 11.39 -19.30
CA ASP A 29 11.98 12.23 -19.24
C ASP A 29 11.68 13.64 -18.71
N PHE A 30 10.54 14.22 -19.07
CA PHE A 30 10.08 15.51 -18.53
C PHE A 30 9.79 15.43 -17.02
N ASN A 31 9.08 14.38 -16.57
CA ASN A 31 8.74 14.19 -15.16
C ASN A 31 9.99 13.95 -14.29
N LEU A 32 10.97 13.19 -14.80
CA LEU A 32 12.23 12.96 -14.10
C LEU A 32 13.07 14.23 -13.99
N LYS A 33 13.05 15.07 -15.03
CA LYS A 33 13.73 16.37 -15.04
C LYS A 33 13.07 17.37 -14.08
N ASP A 34 11.74 17.49 -14.14
CA ASP A 34 10.95 18.31 -13.22
C ASP A 34 11.15 17.88 -11.75
N PHE A 35 11.21 16.58 -11.49
CA PHE A 35 11.51 16.03 -10.16
C PHE A 35 12.89 16.46 -9.64
N ASN A 36 13.93 16.36 -10.48
CA ASN A 36 15.29 16.75 -10.10
C ASN A 36 15.43 18.27 -9.88
N ASP A 37 14.74 19.08 -10.69
CA ASP A 37 14.77 20.54 -10.58
C ASP A 37 14.02 21.04 -9.32
N LYS A 38 13.06 20.24 -8.82
CA LYS A 38 12.24 20.53 -7.65
C LYS A 38 12.78 19.97 -6.33
N ILE A 39 13.84 19.16 -6.38
CA ILE A 39 14.55 18.70 -5.19
C ILE A 39 15.44 19.82 -4.66
N LYS A 40 15.23 20.23 -3.40
CA LYS A 40 16.17 21.06 -2.64
C LYS A 40 16.80 20.24 -1.52
N THR A 41 18.11 20.30 -1.37
CA THR A 41 18.80 19.74 -0.22
C THR A 41 19.04 20.83 0.82
N LEU A 42 18.51 20.64 2.02
CA LEU A 42 18.67 21.56 3.15
C LEU A 42 20.05 21.35 3.82
N PRO A 43 20.58 22.35 4.53
CA PRO A 43 21.92 22.30 5.15
C PRO A 43 22.11 21.17 6.19
N ASP A 44 21.02 20.62 6.72
CA ASP A 44 21.01 19.53 7.68
C ASP A 44 20.88 18.14 7.04
N GLY A 45 20.96 18.06 5.71
CA GLY A 45 20.88 16.81 4.95
C GLY A 45 19.46 16.32 4.70
N ARG A 46 18.43 17.07 5.09
CA ARG A 46 17.04 16.82 4.66
C ARG A 46 16.86 17.26 3.21
N TYR A 47 15.88 16.67 2.53
CA TYR A 47 15.49 17.07 1.19
C TYR A 47 14.10 17.72 1.29
N GLU A 48 13.78 18.63 0.37
CA GLU A 48 12.45 19.17 0.13
C GLU A 48 12.12 18.84 -1.33
N ILE A 49 11.00 18.18 -1.58
CA ILE A 49 10.60 17.74 -2.93
C ILE A 49 9.21 18.27 -3.19
N GLU A 50 9.08 19.13 -4.19
CA GLU A 50 7.79 19.46 -4.74
C GLU A 50 7.36 18.32 -5.68
N LEU A 51 6.35 17.56 -5.25
CA LEU A 51 5.83 16.43 -6.02
C LEU A 51 5.34 16.91 -7.42
N PRO A 52 5.40 16.06 -8.47
CA PRO A 52 4.96 16.42 -9.81
C PRO A 52 3.42 16.44 -9.87
N TRP A 53 2.81 17.56 -10.26
CA TRP A 53 1.35 17.74 -10.27
C TRP A 53 0.81 18.42 -11.52
N LYS A 54 -0.43 18.06 -11.83
CA LYS A 54 -1.27 18.70 -12.82
C LYS A 54 -2.24 19.65 -12.11
N LEU A 55 -2.16 20.95 -12.39
CA LEU A 55 -2.89 21.99 -11.66
C LEU A 55 -4.40 22.05 -11.93
N ASP A 56 -4.86 21.52 -13.07
CA ASP A 56 -6.26 21.61 -13.48
C ASP A 56 -7.00 20.27 -13.27
N SER A 57 -7.44 20.02 -12.04
CA SER A 57 -8.35 18.89 -11.76
C SER A 57 -9.79 19.39 -11.75
N SER A 58 -10.57 19.12 -12.80
CA SER A 58 -12.03 19.26 -12.74
C SER A 58 -12.61 18.37 -11.63
N ASN A 59 -13.77 18.76 -11.06
CA ASN A 59 -14.51 17.92 -10.11
C ASN A 59 -14.64 16.49 -10.62
N LEU A 60 -14.52 15.52 -9.71
CA LEU A 60 -14.76 14.10 -10.03
C LEU A 60 -16.14 13.96 -10.70
N PRO A 61 -16.24 13.22 -11.82
CA PRO A 61 -17.52 13.00 -12.46
C PRO A 61 -18.47 12.27 -11.51
N LYS A 62 -19.78 12.55 -11.63
CA LYS A 62 -20.80 11.74 -10.95
C LYS A 62 -20.59 10.26 -11.31
N ALA A 63 -20.83 9.37 -10.35
CA ALA A 63 -20.59 7.92 -10.51
C ALA A 63 -21.26 7.35 -11.76
N ASP A 64 -22.52 7.71 -12.03
CA ASP A 64 -23.24 7.23 -13.22
C ASP A 64 -22.57 7.67 -14.54
N ASN A 65 -22.16 8.94 -14.63
CA ASN A 65 -21.46 9.46 -15.80
C ASN A 65 -20.11 8.75 -16.02
N PHE A 66 -19.42 8.38 -14.93
CA PHE A 66 -18.18 7.63 -15.01
C PHE A 66 -18.42 6.22 -15.55
N VAL A 67 -19.44 5.52 -15.03
CA VAL A 67 -19.81 4.16 -15.45
C VAL A 67 -20.14 4.13 -16.95
N GLU A 68 -21.01 5.03 -17.42
CA GLU A 68 -21.41 5.08 -18.83
C GLU A 68 -20.23 5.37 -19.75
N LYS A 69 -19.37 6.34 -19.38
CA LYS A 69 -18.16 6.66 -20.16
C LYS A 69 -17.16 5.51 -20.17
N ALA A 70 -16.93 4.86 -19.03
CA ALA A 70 -16.01 3.72 -18.94
C ALA A 70 -16.49 2.54 -19.80
N GLN A 71 -17.78 2.22 -19.75
CA GLN A 71 -18.38 1.19 -20.60
C GLN A 71 -18.25 1.53 -22.08
N LEU A 72 -18.54 2.77 -22.47
CA LEU A 72 -18.40 3.23 -23.85
C LEU A 72 -16.96 3.09 -24.36
N ILE A 73 -15.97 3.57 -23.59
CA ILE A 73 -14.56 3.52 -23.99
C ILE A 73 -14.07 2.07 -24.09
N MET A 74 -14.32 1.27 -23.07
CA MET A 74 -13.83 -0.12 -23.02
C MET A 74 -14.53 -1.03 -24.04
N SER A 75 -15.79 -0.75 -24.38
CA SER A 75 -16.50 -1.48 -25.44
C SER A 75 -15.86 -1.33 -26.82
N LYS A 76 -15.20 -0.19 -27.10
CA LYS A 76 -14.42 0.00 -28.34
C LYS A 76 -13.24 -0.97 -28.44
N GLY A 77 -12.70 -1.38 -27.29
CA GLY A 77 -11.68 -2.44 -27.18
C GLY A 77 -12.26 -3.85 -27.03
N CYS A 78 -13.55 -4.04 -27.27
CA CYS A 78 -14.27 -5.30 -27.04
C CYS A 78 -14.27 -5.78 -25.57
N PHE A 79 -14.02 -4.89 -24.60
CA PHE A 79 -14.10 -5.19 -23.18
C PHE A 79 -15.49 -4.85 -22.63
N ASN A 80 -16.18 -5.85 -22.10
CA ASN A 80 -17.51 -5.69 -21.52
C ASN A 80 -17.41 -5.51 -19.99
N LEU A 81 -17.43 -4.26 -19.52
CA LEU A 81 -17.39 -3.94 -18.09
C LEU A 81 -18.74 -4.21 -17.39
N ARG A 82 -18.70 -5.00 -16.32
CA ARG A 82 -19.85 -5.39 -15.48
C ARG A 82 -19.44 -5.38 -14.00
N GLY A 83 -20.43 -5.47 -13.10
CA GLY A 83 -20.20 -5.66 -11.66
C GLY A 83 -19.69 -4.39 -10.97
N TRP A 84 -20.48 -3.32 -11.02
CA TRP A 84 -20.13 -2.05 -10.39
C TRP A 84 -20.50 -2.06 -8.92
N GLU A 85 -19.52 -1.90 -8.04
CA GLU A 85 -19.72 -1.81 -6.60
C GLU A 85 -19.34 -0.41 -6.12
N SER A 86 -20.13 0.13 -5.20
CA SER A 86 -20.00 1.51 -4.78
C SER A 86 -20.47 1.67 -3.33
N ASN A 87 -19.80 2.48 -2.53
CA ASN A 87 -20.28 2.85 -1.19
C ASN A 87 -21.47 3.83 -1.23
N VAL A 88 -21.90 4.26 -2.42
CA VAL A 88 -23.05 5.13 -2.66
C VAL A 88 -23.96 4.47 -3.69
N GLU A 89 -25.25 4.38 -3.39
CA GLU A 89 -26.24 3.83 -4.32
C GLU A 89 -26.33 4.66 -5.60
N CYS A 90 -26.24 3.99 -6.75
CA CYS A 90 -26.44 4.60 -8.06
C CYS A 90 -27.07 3.60 -9.03
N LYS A 91 -27.53 4.08 -10.19
CA LYS A 91 -28.33 3.29 -11.16
C LYS A 91 -27.64 1.99 -11.61
N HIS A 92 -26.31 1.99 -11.64
CA HIS A 92 -25.51 0.86 -12.11
C HIS A 92 -24.93 -0.01 -10.99
N THR A 93 -25.14 0.35 -9.72
CA THR A 93 -24.53 -0.31 -8.58
C THR A 93 -25.17 -1.69 -8.33
N SER A 94 -24.39 -2.76 -8.40
CA SER A 94 -24.82 -4.11 -8.06
C SER A 94 -24.77 -4.38 -6.55
N ARG A 95 -23.91 -3.68 -5.82
CA ARG A 95 -23.75 -3.83 -4.37
C ARG A 95 -23.31 -2.51 -3.72
N ASN A 96 -24.00 -2.11 -2.66
CA ASN A 96 -23.76 -0.86 -1.93
C ASN A 96 -23.57 -0.99 -0.41
N SER A 97 -23.61 -2.21 0.13
CA SER A 97 -23.48 -2.47 1.57
C SER A 97 -22.74 -3.79 1.83
N GLY A 98 -22.09 -3.86 2.99
CA GLY A 98 -21.28 -4.99 3.43
C GLY A 98 -19.86 -5.00 2.85
N ASP A 99 -19.21 -6.15 2.97
CA ASP A 99 -17.84 -6.35 2.51
C ASP A 99 -17.77 -6.82 1.06
N THR A 100 -16.85 -6.22 0.30
CA THR A 100 -16.47 -6.66 -1.03
C THR A 100 -14.95 -6.73 -1.21
N SER A 101 -14.47 -7.21 -2.36
CA SER A 101 -13.05 -7.33 -2.71
C SER A 101 -12.67 -6.30 -3.76
N VAL A 102 -11.63 -5.51 -3.48
CA VAL A 102 -11.02 -4.59 -4.45
C VAL A 102 -9.53 -4.91 -4.54
N LEU A 103 -9.04 -5.26 -5.75
CA LEU A 103 -7.64 -5.59 -5.99
C LEU A 103 -7.04 -6.65 -5.03
N GLY A 104 -7.84 -7.55 -4.46
CA GLY A 104 -7.37 -8.58 -3.52
C GLY A 104 -7.33 -8.16 -2.04
N ILE A 105 -7.77 -6.95 -1.70
CA ILE A 105 -8.04 -6.50 -0.33
C ILE A 105 -9.56 -6.38 -0.09
N ILE A 106 -9.97 -6.37 1.17
CA ILE A 106 -11.37 -6.25 1.58
C ILE A 106 -11.73 -4.76 1.65
N TRP A 107 -12.83 -4.37 1.02
CA TRP A 107 -13.45 -3.05 1.14
C TRP A 107 -14.80 -3.18 1.82
N ASN A 108 -14.94 -2.56 2.99
CA ASN A 108 -16.21 -2.40 3.66
C ASN A 108 -16.93 -1.18 3.11
N LEU A 109 -18.07 -1.40 2.44
CA LEU A 109 -18.83 -0.34 1.76
C LEU A 109 -19.52 0.60 2.75
N ASP A 110 -19.94 0.09 3.91
CA ASP A 110 -20.70 0.88 4.90
C ASP A 110 -19.84 1.92 5.61
N LYS A 111 -18.61 1.54 5.99
CA LYS A 111 -17.65 2.41 6.70
C LYS A 111 -16.65 3.08 5.77
N ASP A 112 -16.64 2.68 4.49
CA ASP A 112 -15.66 3.08 3.50
C ASP A 112 -14.20 2.83 3.92
N THR A 113 -13.92 1.61 4.38
CA THR A 113 -12.60 1.22 4.88
C THR A 113 -12.02 0.03 4.13
N LEU A 114 -10.70 0.05 3.93
CA LEU A 114 -9.90 -1.02 3.36
C LEU A 114 -9.24 -1.85 4.47
N LYS A 115 -9.13 -3.16 4.23
CA LYS A 115 -8.49 -4.12 5.12
C LYS A 115 -7.78 -5.20 4.33
N CYS A 116 -6.58 -5.59 4.74
CA CYS A 116 -5.89 -6.73 4.13
C CYS A 116 -6.62 -8.04 4.45
N LYS A 117 -6.74 -8.92 3.46
CA LYS A 117 -7.22 -10.28 3.67
C LYS A 117 -6.12 -11.08 4.36
N ILE A 118 -6.38 -11.53 5.58
CA ILE A 118 -5.44 -12.32 6.37
C ILE A 118 -6.10 -13.65 6.68
N ASP A 119 -5.41 -14.74 6.37
CA ASP A 119 -5.80 -16.08 6.76
C ASP A 119 -5.19 -16.37 8.14
N PHE A 120 -6.05 -16.71 9.11
CA PHE A 120 -5.65 -17.01 10.48
C PHE A 120 -5.51 -18.52 10.75
N GLU A 121 -5.94 -19.38 9.83
CA GLU A 121 -5.98 -20.84 10.00
C GLU A 121 -4.79 -21.55 9.36
N ILE A 122 -3.64 -20.88 9.32
CA ILE A 122 -2.44 -21.40 8.64
C ILE A 122 -1.81 -22.59 9.40
N LEU A 123 -1.90 -22.61 10.74
CA LEU A 123 -1.37 -23.71 11.55
C LEU A 123 -2.51 -24.60 12.06
N SER A 124 -2.60 -25.81 11.52
CA SER A 124 -3.39 -26.89 12.11
C SER A 124 -2.51 -27.75 13.03
N TYR A 125 -3.15 -28.50 13.94
CA TYR A 125 -2.44 -29.43 14.83
C TYR A 125 -1.56 -30.39 14.01
N GLY A 126 -0.27 -30.48 14.35
CA GLY A 126 0.70 -31.32 13.66
C GLY A 126 1.37 -30.70 12.42
N THR A 127 1.07 -29.44 12.09
CA THR A 127 1.75 -28.74 10.98
C THR A 127 3.25 -28.60 11.26
N LYS A 128 4.09 -29.18 10.40
CA LYS A 128 5.54 -29.00 10.46
C LYS A 128 5.94 -27.65 9.87
N ILE A 129 6.60 -26.82 10.68
CA ILE A 129 7.13 -25.53 10.25
C ILE A 129 8.49 -25.76 9.57
N ASN A 130 8.47 -25.71 8.24
CA ASN A 130 9.67 -25.78 7.40
C ASN A 130 9.86 -24.48 6.59
N LYS A 131 10.98 -24.37 5.88
CA LYS A 131 11.31 -23.18 5.08
C LYS A 131 10.25 -22.90 4.01
N ARG A 132 9.68 -23.94 3.39
CA ARG A 132 8.61 -23.81 2.39
C ARG A 132 7.36 -23.17 2.97
N LEU A 133 6.89 -23.63 4.13
CA LEU A 133 5.72 -23.08 4.81
C LEU A 133 5.93 -21.62 5.19
N ILE A 134 7.07 -21.29 5.79
CA ILE A 134 7.38 -19.90 6.18
C ILE A 134 7.34 -19.00 4.94
N LEU A 135 7.95 -19.42 3.83
CA LEU A 135 7.95 -18.64 2.61
C LEU A 135 6.53 -18.47 2.03
N SER A 136 5.75 -19.56 1.93
CA SER A 136 4.39 -19.48 1.38
C SER A 136 3.49 -18.59 2.22
N THR A 137 3.58 -18.69 3.55
CA THR A 137 2.84 -17.84 4.48
C THR A 137 3.18 -16.36 4.28
N VAL A 138 4.46 -16.02 4.16
CA VAL A 138 4.88 -14.61 3.97
C VAL A 138 4.45 -14.06 2.62
N GLN A 139 4.54 -14.87 1.56
CA GLN A 139 4.15 -14.43 0.21
C GLN A 139 2.64 -14.33 0.04
N ASN A 140 1.86 -15.07 0.84
CA ASN A 140 0.40 -14.95 0.87
C ASN A 140 -0.09 -13.64 1.51
N LEU A 141 0.78 -12.90 2.24
CA LEU A 141 0.43 -11.60 2.78
C LEU A 141 0.42 -10.53 1.70
N TYR A 142 -0.74 -10.39 1.05
CA TYR A 142 -0.98 -9.34 0.07
C TYR A 142 -1.28 -8.00 0.74
N ASP A 143 -0.29 -7.10 0.69
CA ASP A 143 -0.35 -5.76 1.30
C ASP A 143 0.14 -4.67 0.32
N PRO A 144 -0.73 -4.22 -0.61
CA PRO A 144 -0.35 -3.25 -1.65
C PRO A 144 -0.07 -1.85 -1.09
N ILE A 145 -0.74 -1.48 0.00
CA ILE A 145 -0.68 -0.15 0.63
C ILE A 145 0.40 -0.09 1.73
N GLY A 146 0.79 -1.24 2.29
CA GLY A 146 1.80 -1.31 3.33
C GLY A 146 1.23 -1.26 4.75
N VAL A 147 -0.05 -1.54 4.94
CA VAL A 147 -0.71 -1.49 6.26
C VAL A 147 -0.09 -2.51 7.24
N LEU A 148 0.34 -3.65 6.71
CA LEU A 148 0.99 -4.75 7.44
C LEU A 148 2.52 -4.61 7.44
N THR A 149 3.05 -3.47 6.97
CA THR A 149 4.50 -3.20 6.99
C THR A 149 5.12 -3.40 8.38
N PRO A 150 4.53 -2.96 9.51
CA PRO A 150 5.14 -3.17 10.83
C PRO A 150 5.33 -4.65 11.18
N THR A 151 4.44 -5.53 10.74
CA THR A 151 4.45 -6.95 11.12
C THR A 151 5.17 -7.83 10.10
N SER A 152 5.26 -7.41 8.84
CA SER A 152 5.86 -8.21 7.77
C SER A 152 7.40 -8.27 7.80
N LEU A 153 8.07 -7.42 8.60
CA LEU A 153 9.53 -7.37 8.63
C LEU A 153 10.17 -8.61 9.28
N LEU A 154 9.62 -9.03 10.41
CA LEU A 154 10.11 -10.18 11.19
C LEU A 154 10.20 -11.47 10.36
N PRO A 155 9.14 -11.90 9.65
CA PRO A 155 9.22 -13.15 8.90
C PRO A 155 10.08 -13.02 7.63
N LYS A 156 10.21 -11.82 7.03
CA LYS A 156 11.18 -11.57 5.95
C LYS A 156 12.62 -11.75 6.44
N HIS A 157 12.93 -11.35 7.66
CA HIS A 157 14.21 -11.63 8.30
C HIS A 157 14.46 -13.12 8.48
N ILE A 158 13.48 -13.85 9.00
CA ILE A 158 13.57 -15.30 9.17
C ILE A 158 13.88 -15.98 7.83
N ILE A 159 13.17 -15.59 6.76
CA ILE A 159 13.43 -16.10 5.41
C ILE A 159 14.87 -15.82 5.00
N GLN A 160 15.35 -14.58 5.17
CA GLN A 160 16.73 -14.22 4.81
C GLN A 160 17.76 -15.07 5.57
N ASP A 161 17.56 -15.30 6.86
CA ASP A 161 18.47 -16.11 7.68
C ASP A 161 18.44 -17.59 7.27
N LEU A 162 17.27 -18.14 6.93
CA LEU A 162 17.14 -19.50 6.40
C LEU A 162 17.82 -19.68 5.03
N TRP A 163 17.93 -18.61 4.24
CA TRP A 163 18.72 -18.64 3.00
C TRP A 163 20.22 -18.64 3.28
N LYS A 164 20.70 -17.83 4.22
CA LYS A 164 22.12 -17.79 4.62
C LYS A 164 22.61 -19.12 5.18
N SER A 165 21.76 -19.81 5.94
CA SER A 165 22.10 -21.08 6.57
C SER A 165 21.91 -22.30 5.67
N HIS A 166 21.62 -22.09 4.38
CA HIS A 166 21.51 -23.15 3.37
C HIS A 166 20.50 -24.27 3.68
N PHE A 167 19.46 -24.00 4.49
CA PHE A 167 18.39 -24.96 4.75
C PHE A 167 17.65 -25.36 3.47
N SER A 168 17.35 -26.65 3.35
CA SER A 168 16.49 -27.21 2.32
C SER A 168 15.02 -26.86 2.57
N TRP A 169 14.17 -27.04 1.56
CA TRP A 169 12.76 -26.63 1.60
C TRP A 169 11.94 -27.28 2.72
N ASP A 170 12.12 -28.59 2.90
CA ASP A 170 11.32 -29.42 3.81
C ASP A 170 12.12 -29.90 5.04
N GLU A 171 13.30 -29.30 5.28
CA GLU A 171 14.18 -29.63 6.40
C GLU A 171 13.60 -29.17 7.75
N GLU A 172 13.90 -29.92 8.81
CA GLU A 172 13.52 -29.54 10.16
C GLU A 172 14.32 -28.32 10.63
N LEU A 173 13.60 -27.29 11.08
CA LEU A 173 14.20 -26.03 11.49
C LEU A 173 14.55 -26.04 12.99
N PRO A 174 15.59 -25.29 13.41
CA PRO A 174 15.92 -25.15 14.81
C PRO A 174 14.73 -24.63 15.64
N PRO A 175 14.55 -25.09 16.89
CA PRO A 175 13.45 -24.64 17.74
C PRO A 175 13.38 -23.12 17.92
N SER A 176 14.53 -22.43 17.87
CA SER A 176 14.60 -20.97 17.93
C SER A 176 13.88 -20.28 16.76
N VAL A 177 14.00 -20.82 15.54
CA VAL A 177 13.34 -20.29 14.34
C VAL A 177 11.85 -20.60 14.39
N VAL A 178 11.51 -21.84 14.73
CA VAL A 178 10.12 -22.31 14.84
C VAL A 178 9.36 -21.47 15.86
N ASN A 179 9.90 -21.30 17.07
CA ASN A 179 9.24 -20.51 18.13
C ASN A 179 9.05 -19.05 17.73
N ARG A 180 10.03 -18.44 17.06
CA ARG A 180 9.95 -17.05 16.62
C ARG A 180 8.89 -16.85 15.53
N PHE A 181 8.81 -17.78 14.57
CA PHE A 181 7.79 -17.75 13.52
C PHE A 181 6.38 -18.06 14.07
N SER A 182 6.25 -19.08 14.93
CA SER A 182 4.98 -19.41 15.58
C SER A 182 4.45 -18.25 16.43
N LYS A 183 5.33 -17.57 17.18
CA LYS A 183 4.93 -16.37 17.93
C LYS A 183 4.37 -15.29 17.01
N TRP A 184 5.08 -14.97 15.93
CA TRP A 184 4.61 -14.00 14.94
C TRP A 184 3.26 -14.39 14.34
N LEU A 185 3.11 -15.65 13.95
CA LEU A 185 1.89 -16.15 13.33
C LEU A 185 0.71 -16.12 14.32
N ASN A 186 0.95 -16.47 15.58
CA ASN A 186 -0.02 -16.37 16.66
C ASN A 186 -0.39 -14.92 17.02
N GLU A 187 0.37 -13.91 16.60
CA GLU A 187 0.04 -12.49 16.81
C GLU A 187 -0.73 -11.91 15.61
N MET A 188 -0.81 -12.62 14.48
CA MET A 188 -1.46 -12.12 13.27
C MET A 188 -2.94 -11.78 13.48
N TYR A 189 -3.64 -12.47 14.38
CA TYR A 189 -5.04 -12.17 14.69
C TYR A 189 -5.27 -10.73 15.18
N LEU A 190 -4.24 -10.08 15.75
CA LEU A 190 -4.31 -8.68 16.18
C LEU A 190 -4.53 -7.73 15.00
N LEU A 191 -4.16 -8.16 13.79
CA LEU A 191 -4.33 -7.40 12.56
C LEU A 191 -5.76 -7.49 12.00
N LYS A 192 -6.65 -8.29 12.61
CA LYS A 192 -8.03 -8.44 12.15
C LYS A 192 -8.80 -7.11 12.19
N ASP A 193 -8.47 -6.21 13.11
CA ASP A 193 -9.21 -4.95 13.29
C ASP A 193 -8.48 -3.76 12.65
N VAL A 194 -7.32 -4.00 12.03
CA VAL A 194 -6.55 -2.96 11.35
C VAL A 194 -7.23 -2.62 10.03
N THR A 195 -7.68 -1.38 9.94
CA THR A 195 -8.39 -0.83 8.79
C THR A 195 -7.81 0.52 8.40
N LEU A 196 -7.88 0.85 7.11
CA LEU A 196 -7.56 2.17 6.60
C LEU A 196 -8.81 2.78 5.98
N SER A 197 -9.03 4.09 6.19
CA SER A 197 -10.06 4.79 5.44
C SER A 197 -9.68 4.85 3.97
N ARG A 198 -10.59 4.45 3.07
CA ARG A 198 -10.34 4.49 1.62
C ARG A 198 -10.28 5.94 1.13
N PHE A 199 -11.19 6.77 1.63
CA PHE A 199 -11.23 8.20 1.33
C PHE A 199 -10.38 9.00 2.32
N MET A 200 -9.43 9.76 1.80
CA MET A 200 -8.66 10.71 2.60
C MET A 200 -9.12 12.12 2.23
N ASN A 201 -9.70 12.82 3.20
CA ASN A 201 -9.98 14.23 3.04
C ASN A 201 -8.70 15.02 3.31
N PHE A 202 -8.20 15.70 2.29
CA PHE A 202 -7.08 16.61 2.41
C PHE A 202 -7.40 17.89 1.64
N ASN A 203 -6.84 18.99 2.14
CA ASN A 203 -7.07 20.33 1.64
C ASN A 203 -5.72 21.03 1.47
N GLU A 204 -5.76 22.34 1.26
CA GLU A 204 -4.54 23.10 1.00
C GLU A 204 -3.62 23.22 2.23
N THR A 205 -4.15 23.04 3.43
CA THR A 205 -3.40 23.08 4.70
C THR A 205 -2.91 21.71 5.14
N SER A 206 -3.26 20.65 4.41
CA SER A 206 -2.78 19.30 4.70
C SER A 206 -1.27 19.20 4.46
N GLU A 207 -0.61 18.30 5.19
CA GLU A 207 0.83 18.09 5.16
C GLU A 207 1.14 16.60 4.96
N LEU A 208 2.10 16.29 4.11
CA LEU A 208 2.68 14.98 3.96
C LEU A 208 3.84 14.83 4.94
N HIS A 209 3.78 13.86 5.83
CA HIS A 209 4.84 13.54 6.78
C HIS A 209 5.47 12.19 6.40
N VAL A 210 6.74 12.24 5.98
CA VAL A 210 7.50 11.04 5.64
C VAL A 210 8.44 10.72 6.78
N PHE A 211 8.33 9.51 7.33
CA PHE A 211 9.26 8.99 8.32
C PHE A 211 10.07 7.89 7.70
N VAL A 212 11.40 7.98 7.85
CA VAL A 212 12.33 6.94 7.40
C VAL A 212 13.19 6.52 8.59
N ASP A 213 13.37 5.21 8.70
CA ASP A 213 14.29 4.63 9.67
C ASP A 213 15.04 3.43 9.08
N ALA A 214 16.26 3.24 9.55
CA ALA A 214 17.14 2.17 9.10
C ALA A 214 17.93 1.61 10.27
N CYS A 215 18.09 0.29 10.27
CA CYS A 215 18.95 -0.45 11.17
C CYS A 215 19.82 -1.41 10.36
N LYS A 216 20.76 -2.09 11.02
CA LYS A 216 21.64 -3.07 10.36
C LYS A 216 20.88 -4.14 9.57
N GLY A 217 19.69 -4.48 10.03
CA GLY A 217 18.88 -5.55 9.44
C GLY A 217 17.91 -5.08 8.36
N ALA A 218 17.48 -3.83 8.36
CA ALA A 218 16.34 -3.40 7.56
C ALA A 218 16.26 -1.89 7.44
N TYR A 219 15.48 -1.43 6.47
CA TYR A 219 15.05 -0.04 6.38
C TYR A 219 13.56 0.01 6.05
N ALA A 220 12.90 1.06 6.52
CA ALA A 220 11.48 1.27 6.32
C ALA A 220 11.17 2.75 6.13
N ALA A 221 10.11 3.00 5.38
CA ALA A 221 9.53 4.31 5.24
C ALA A 221 8.02 4.22 5.42
N CYS A 222 7.43 5.20 6.08
CA CYS A 222 5.99 5.41 6.13
C CYS A 222 5.65 6.86 5.82
N VAL A 223 4.54 7.03 5.12
CA VAL A 223 4.05 8.30 4.61
C VAL A 223 2.66 8.51 5.19
N PHE A 224 2.51 9.59 5.94
CA PHE A 224 1.24 10.02 6.51
C PHE A 224 0.79 11.30 5.86
N ILE A 225 -0.53 11.49 5.77
CA ILE A 225 -1.12 12.80 5.53
C ILE A 225 -1.73 13.29 6.83
N ARG A 226 -1.35 14.50 7.24
CA ARG A 226 -1.99 15.26 8.30
C ARG A 226 -2.90 16.28 7.64
N SER A 227 -4.17 16.32 8.02
CA SER A 227 -5.14 17.31 7.55
C SER A 227 -5.77 18.00 8.74
N GLU A 228 -5.99 19.31 8.65
CA GLU A 228 -6.84 20.02 9.60
C GLU A 228 -8.27 19.99 9.08
N VAL A 229 -9.15 19.33 9.84
CA VAL A 229 -10.58 19.22 9.54
C VAL A 229 -11.33 19.90 10.69
N GLY A 230 -11.74 21.15 10.47
CA GLY A 230 -12.26 21.99 11.54
C GLY A 230 -11.17 22.35 12.55
N ASN A 231 -11.40 22.05 13.83
CA ASN A 231 -10.41 22.27 14.91
C ASN A 231 -9.57 21.03 15.24
N GLU A 232 -9.73 19.92 14.52
CA GLU A 232 -9.02 18.67 14.79
C GLU A 232 -7.99 18.35 13.70
N SER A 233 -6.81 17.90 14.12
CA SER A 233 -5.79 17.35 13.24
C SER A 233 -6.04 15.85 13.04
N LYS A 234 -6.38 15.44 11.81
CA LYS A 234 -6.51 14.03 11.42
C LYS A 234 -5.24 13.57 10.73
N VAL A 235 -4.66 12.47 11.19
CA VAL A 235 -3.47 11.84 10.57
C VAL A 235 -3.86 10.48 10.00
N THR A 236 -3.58 10.25 8.72
CA THR A 236 -3.89 8.99 8.03
C THR A 236 -2.66 8.44 7.32
N LEU A 237 -2.42 7.14 7.41
CA LEU A 237 -1.36 6.46 6.67
C LEU A 237 -1.74 6.41 5.18
N ILE A 238 -0.90 6.96 4.30
CA ILE A 238 -1.03 6.82 2.85
C ILE A 238 -0.36 5.53 2.39
N ARG A 239 0.88 5.31 2.83
CA ARG A 239 1.68 4.17 2.39
C ARG A 239 2.77 3.86 3.39
N ALA A 240 3.09 2.58 3.55
CA ALA A 240 4.35 2.18 4.16
C ALA A 240 5.05 1.11 3.34
N LYS A 241 6.36 0.98 3.54
CA LYS A 241 7.16 -0.07 2.92
C LYS A 241 8.37 -0.38 3.80
N ASN A 242 8.65 -1.66 3.95
CA ASN A 242 9.90 -2.14 4.54
C ASN A 242 10.69 -2.97 3.54
N ARG A 243 11.99 -3.05 3.75
CA ARG A 243 12.88 -3.99 3.08
C ARG A 243 13.93 -4.47 4.07
N VAL A 244 14.25 -5.76 3.98
CA VAL A 244 15.41 -6.31 4.68
C VAL A 244 16.67 -5.78 3.99
N ALA A 245 17.70 -5.47 4.77
CA ALA A 245 18.97 -4.98 4.27
C ALA A 245 19.58 -6.00 3.29
N PRO A 246 20.12 -5.56 2.14
CA PRO A 246 20.86 -6.41 1.23
C PRO A 246 22.02 -7.11 1.92
N LEU A 247 22.31 -8.34 1.52
CA LEU A 247 23.46 -9.10 2.05
C LEU A 247 24.80 -8.66 1.48
N LYS A 248 24.76 -7.97 0.34
CA LYS A 248 25.90 -7.31 -0.29
C LYS A 248 25.48 -5.89 -0.57
N LEU A 249 26.32 -4.94 -0.16
CA LEU A 249 26.26 -3.55 -0.58
C LEU A 249 26.82 -3.43 -2.00
#